data_AF-A0A813UPN4-F1
#
_entry.id   AF-A0A813UPN4-F1
#
_cell.length_a   1.000
_cell.length_b   1.000
_cell.length_c   1.000
_cell.angle_alpha   90.00
_cell.angle_beta   90.00
_cell.angle_gamma   90.00
#
_symmetry.space_group_name_H-M   'P 1'
#
loop_
_entity.id
_entity.type
_entity.pdbx_description
1 polymer ?
#
loop_
_entity_poly.entity_id
_entity_poly.type
_entity_poly.pdbx_seq_one_letter_code
_entity_poly.pdbx_strand_id
1 'polypeptide(L)'
;MALCLAASLIIRGKSNSYDQFARYKRWYRTGYLSSTGKCFDIGKSTRQAIEEFENRQRQVINLKMQQNFSSNSSFALADDLMEYYYQQYGFDIKCGTVDSAGNGALMRLAPIPLFYFKSYDSVRQYIEESTRLTHGDQRAIDACQFYAGLIWHAINGFTKKQLLHPNFYQEHLHIPLHKDVLEIARGSYKQKTGYEDGIRGRGYVLESLEAALWAFYNDGDSFERGALAAVNIGDDTDTTAAIYGELAGAVYGIHKLPERWLKKLFERKFIMTVAKGLYVYGKKHENGQQRSEGTERRSQLNLSTLRRDTRRINDSYNMIFPGQDTYRSGTIYYDHNTGSATAVYSRQFAHPEALSYRYQSSQMSSPIYSRRSGNSTGAPQNGLPPTITNPFNQRQLTYLDNTLRQVTYENSTATLQSSKPPIKVISEH
;
A
#
# COMPACT_ATOMS: atom_id res chain seq x y z
N MET A 1 4.59 -1.75 3.30
CA MET A 1 4.16 -0.67 2.37
C MET A 1 3.35 -1.15 1.16
N ALA A 2 3.70 -2.25 0.47
CA ALA A 2 2.92 -2.76 -0.68
C ALA A 2 1.42 -2.92 -0.39
N LEU A 3 1.05 -3.43 0.80
CA LEU A 3 -0.35 -3.53 1.23
C LEU A 3 -1.05 -2.16 1.38
N CYS A 4 -0.33 -1.11 1.78
CA CYS A 4 -0.89 0.25 1.85
C CYS A 4 -1.18 0.79 0.44
N LEU A 5 -0.27 0.57 -0.51
CA LEU A 5 -0.47 0.91 -1.92
C LEU A 5 -1.66 0.15 -2.52
N ALA A 6 -1.72 -1.17 -2.30
CA ALA A 6 -2.82 -1.99 -2.77
C ALA A 6 -4.17 -1.56 -2.17
N ALA A 7 -4.21 -1.28 -0.87
CA ALA A 7 -5.40 -0.78 -0.20
C ALA A 7 -5.87 0.56 -0.78
N SER A 8 -4.93 1.47 -1.10
CA SER A 8 -5.25 2.74 -1.75
C SER A 8 -5.91 2.52 -3.11
N LEU A 9 -5.28 1.71 -3.98
CA LEU A 9 -5.82 1.39 -5.30
C LEU A 9 -7.21 0.76 -5.24
N ILE A 10 -7.42 -0.19 -4.33
CA ILE A 10 -8.71 -0.90 -4.17
C ILE A 10 -9.80 0.05 -3.65
N ILE A 11 -9.52 0.78 -2.57
CA ILE A 11 -10.54 1.62 -1.90
C ILE A 11 -10.89 2.83 -2.75
N ARG A 12 -9.90 3.42 -3.43
CA ARG A 12 -10.13 4.59 -4.30
C ARG A 12 -10.58 4.20 -5.70
N GLY A 13 -10.42 2.92 -6.07
CA GLY A 13 -10.72 2.40 -7.41
C GLY A 13 -9.82 2.96 -8.52
N LYS A 14 -8.76 3.69 -8.16
CA LYS A 14 -7.76 4.32 -9.05
C LYS A 14 -6.54 4.76 -8.22
N SER A 15 -5.51 5.27 -8.89
CA SER A 15 -4.34 5.85 -8.23
C SER A 15 -4.75 7.11 -7.48
N ASN A 16 -4.27 7.24 -6.24
CA ASN A 16 -4.43 8.43 -5.44
C ASN A 16 -3.18 8.58 -4.57
N SER A 17 -2.23 9.37 -5.07
CA SER A 17 -0.94 9.61 -4.43
C SER A 17 -1.07 10.13 -3.00
N TYR A 18 -2.10 10.93 -2.71
CA TYR A 18 -2.36 11.42 -1.36
C TYR A 18 -2.81 10.32 -0.40
N ASP A 19 -3.85 9.56 -0.75
CA ASP A 19 -4.37 8.46 0.06
C ASP A 19 -3.32 7.36 0.25
N GLN A 20 -2.52 7.07 -0.79
CA GLN A 20 -1.35 6.22 -0.68
C GLN A 20 -0.38 6.71 0.40
N PHE A 21 0.01 8.00 0.35
CA PHE A 21 0.99 8.54 1.29
C PHE A 21 0.44 8.63 2.72
N ALA A 22 -0.84 9.00 2.86
CA ALA A 22 -1.55 8.97 4.13
C ALA A 22 -1.59 7.57 4.75
N ARG A 23 -1.74 6.50 3.95
CA ARG A 23 -1.64 5.12 4.43
C ARG A 23 -0.23 4.74 4.86
N TYR A 24 0.81 5.21 4.17
CA TYR A 24 2.19 5.03 4.63
C TYR A 24 2.42 5.73 5.97
N LYS A 25 1.89 6.95 6.14
CA LYS A 25 1.89 7.65 7.44
C LYS A 25 1.18 6.85 8.52
N ARG A 26 -0.02 6.32 8.25
CA ARG A 26 -0.75 5.46 9.19
C ARG A 26 0.06 4.22 9.57
N TRP A 27 0.69 3.56 8.60
CA TRP A 27 1.59 2.44 8.87
C TRP A 27 2.72 2.86 9.81
N TYR A 28 3.41 3.97 9.52
CA TYR A 28 4.50 4.49 10.34
C TYR A 28 4.06 4.82 11.77
N ARG A 29 2.93 5.52 11.93
CA ARG A 29 2.49 6.05 13.23
C ARG A 29 1.73 5.05 14.09
N THR A 30 0.99 4.11 13.48
CA THR A 30 0.06 3.23 14.22
C THR A 30 0.27 1.74 13.97
N GLY A 31 1.17 1.36 13.07
CA GLY A 31 1.34 -0.04 12.67
C GLY A 31 0.23 -0.55 11.74
N TYR A 32 -0.56 0.34 11.12
CA TYR A 32 -1.56 -0.02 10.13
C TYR A 32 -0.98 -0.97 9.05
N LEU A 33 -1.60 -2.14 8.88
CA LEU A 33 -1.17 -3.22 7.98
C LEU A 33 0.25 -3.77 8.24
N SER A 34 0.74 -3.66 9.48
CA SER A 34 1.98 -4.31 9.92
C SER A 34 1.73 -5.74 10.41
N SER A 35 2.68 -6.64 10.14
CA SER A 35 2.65 -8.00 10.66
C SER A 35 2.81 -8.10 12.18
N THR A 36 3.40 -7.09 12.82
CA THR A 36 3.64 -7.07 14.28
C THR A 36 2.65 -6.17 15.02
N GLY A 37 1.74 -5.49 14.30
CA GLY A 37 0.84 -4.48 14.85
C GLY A 37 1.53 -3.17 15.24
N LYS A 38 2.81 -2.99 14.90
CA LYS A 38 3.60 -1.76 15.09
C LYS A 38 4.45 -1.50 13.84
N CYS A 39 4.82 -0.26 13.56
CA CYS A 39 5.83 -0.02 12.51
C CYS A 39 7.18 -0.56 12.99
N PHE A 40 7.83 -1.36 12.14
CA PHE A 40 9.22 -1.76 12.29
C PHE A 40 9.87 -1.71 10.90
N ASP A 41 11.20 -1.63 10.88
CA ASP A 41 11.99 -1.69 9.64
C ASP A 41 11.66 -0.61 8.58
N ILE A 42 11.39 0.61 9.05
CA ILE A 42 11.23 1.77 8.16
C ILE A 42 12.60 2.35 7.80
N GLY A 43 12.93 2.30 6.51
CA GLY A 43 14.13 2.92 5.94
C GLY A 43 14.17 4.45 6.10
N LYS A 44 15.38 5.00 6.15
CA LYS A 44 15.64 6.43 6.42
C LYS A 44 14.88 7.35 5.44
N SER A 45 15.01 7.11 4.14
CA SER A 45 14.36 7.92 3.11
C SER A 45 12.84 7.95 3.23
N THR A 46 12.22 6.78 3.44
CA THR A 46 10.77 6.66 3.63
C THR A 46 10.33 7.42 4.88
N ARG A 47 11.05 7.30 5.99
CA ARG A 47 10.74 8.02 7.24
C ARG A 47 10.79 9.53 7.01
N GLN A 48 11.89 10.02 6.45
CA GLN A 48 12.08 11.46 6.18
C GLN A 48 10.98 12.01 5.27
N ALA A 49 10.61 11.26 4.22
CA ALA A 49 9.55 11.68 3.32
C ALA A 49 8.17 11.74 4.00
N ILE A 50 7.85 10.80 4.89
CA ILE A 50 6.59 10.83 5.66
C ILE A 50 6.57 12.01 6.64
N GLU A 51 7.68 12.26 7.33
CA GLU A 51 7.80 13.39 8.27
C GLU A 51 7.69 14.73 7.54
N GLU A 52 8.26 14.83 6.34
CA GLU A 52 8.10 16.00 5.47
C GLU A 52 6.66 16.15 4.98
N PHE A 53 5.99 15.05 4.62
CA PHE A 53 4.57 15.09 4.28
C PHE A 53 3.71 15.62 5.43
N GLU A 54 3.97 15.19 6.66
CA GLU A 54 3.31 15.72 7.86
C GLU A 54 3.62 17.20 8.09
N ASN A 55 4.86 17.65 7.84
CA ASN A 55 5.24 19.07 7.91
C ASN A 55 4.43 19.90 6.92
N ARG A 56 4.34 19.47 5.66
CA ARG A 56 3.56 20.16 4.62
C ARG A 56 2.07 20.19 4.96
N GLN A 57 1.53 19.09 5.49
CA GLN A 57 0.14 19.07 6.00
C GLN A 57 -0.07 20.13 7.10
N ARG A 58 0.84 20.22 8.07
CA ARG A 58 0.78 21.22 9.16
C ARG A 58 0.88 22.66 8.65
N GLN A 59 1.74 22.92 7.66
CA GLN A 59 1.87 24.25 7.06
C GLN A 59 0.55 24.70 6.41
N VAL A 60 -0.10 23.82 5.65
CA VAL A 60 -1.41 24.10 5.04
C VAL A 60 -2.47 24.36 6.11
N ILE A 61 -2.52 23.53 7.16
CA ILE A 61 -3.45 23.74 8.29
C ILE A 61 -3.21 25.09 8.94
N ASN A 62 -1.96 25.44 9.27
CA ASN A 62 -1.63 26.69 9.94
C ASN A 62 -2.02 27.91 9.10
N LEU A 63 -1.71 27.89 7.80
CA LEU A 63 -2.10 28.95 6.87
C LEU A 63 -3.63 29.12 6.78
N LYS A 64 -4.40 28.03 6.89
CA LYS A 64 -5.87 28.06 6.74
C LYS A 64 -6.61 28.27 8.06
N MET A 65 -6.08 27.79 9.18
CA MET A 65 -6.61 28.04 10.53
C MET A 65 -6.40 29.50 10.94
N GLN A 66 -5.26 30.12 10.58
CA GLN A 66 -5.06 31.57 10.74
C GLN A 66 -6.07 32.40 9.94
N GLN A 67 -6.68 31.84 8.89
CA GLN A 67 -7.70 32.51 8.10
C GLN A 67 -9.13 32.26 8.56
N ASN A 68 -9.42 31.21 9.36
CA ASN A 68 -10.83 30.82 9.60
C ASN A 68 -11.20 30.19 10.96
N PHE A 69 -10.31 29.86 11.91
CA PHE A 69 -10.77 29.25 13.19
C PHE A 69 -9.88 29.55 14.40
N SER A 70 -10.53 29.86 15.53
CA SER A 70 -9.93 29.96 16.85
C SER A 70 -9.50 28.58 17.38
N SER A 71 -8.31 28.57 17.97
CA SER A 71 -7.60 27.41 18.53
C SER A 71 -8.46 26.58 19.49
N ASN A 72 -8.81 25.33 19.14
CA ASN A 72 -8.93 24.16 20.05
C ASN A 72 -9.66 22.96 19.42
N SER A 73 -9.20 22.43 18.29
CA SER A 73 -9.73 21.17 17.74
C SER A 73 -8.63 20.13 17.55
N SER A 74 -8.80 18.99 18.23
CA SER A 74 -7.93 17.82 18.27
C SER A 74 -7.56 17.27 16.87
N PHE A 75 -6.26 17.00 16.69
CA PHE A 75 -5.56 16.61 15.45
C PHE A 75 -5.96 15.26 14.83
N ALA A 76 -7.00 14.59 15.30
CA ALA A 76 -7.40 13.25 14.83
C ALA A 76 -8.34 13.26 13.60
N LEU A 77 -8.91 14.43 13.22
CA LEU A 77 -9.74 14.60 12.01
C LEU A 77 -8.93 14.96 10.74
N ALA A 78 -7.60 14.80 10.78
CA ALA A 78 -6.68 15.47 9.86
C ALA A 78 -6.62 14.88 8.45
N ASP A 79 -6.64 13.56 8.24
CA ASP A 79 -6.30 13.01 6.90
C ASP A 79 -7.38 13.27 5.84
N ASP A 80 -8.66 13.04 6.14
CA ASP A 80 -9.73 13.21 5.15
C ASP A 80 -9.95 14.70 4.85
N LEU A 81 -9.87 15.55 5.88
CA LEU A 81 -9.90 17.00 5.72
C LEU A 81 -8.70 17.49 4.90
N MET A 82 -7.52 16.91 5.12
CA MET A 82 -6.32 17.27 4.38
C MET A 82 -6.31 16.71 2.96
N GLU A 83 -6.98 15.59 2.69
CA GLU A 83 -7.25 15.13 1.32
C GLU A 83 -8.14 16.14 0.60
N TYR A 84 -9.20 16.64 1.26
CA TYR A 84 -10.04 17.70 0.72
C TYR A 84 -9.20 18.95 0.38
N TYR A 85 -8.37 19.43 1.31
CA TYR A 85 -7.49 20.57 1.05
C TYR A 85 -6.51 20.30 -0.09
N TYR A 86 -5.94 19.09 -0.17
CA TYR A 86 -5.08 18.69 -1.28
C TYR A 86 -5.83 18.74 -2.62
N GLN A 87 -7.06 18.23 -2.68
CA GLN A 87 -7.87 18.23 -3.90
C GLN A 87 -8.29 19.64 -4.34
N GLN A 88 -8.57 20.53 -3.39
CA GLN A 88 -9.03 21.90 -3.70
C GLN A 88 -7.88 22.84 -4.06
N TYR A 89 -6.76 22.76 -3.34
CA TYR A 89 -5.72 23.79 -3.42
C TYR A 89 -4.42 23.29 -4.03
N GLY A 90 -4.16 21.99 -4.01
CA GLY A 90 -2.90 21.41 -4.46
C GLY A 90 -1.73 21.85 -3.59
N PHE A 91 -1.05 20.90 -2.95
CA PHE A 91 0.28 21.13 -2.42
C PHE A 91 1.17 19.97 -2.80
N ASP A 92 2.46 20.23 -2.94
CA ASP A 92 3.38 19.19 -3.36
C ASP A 92 3.49 18.10 -2.29
N ILE A 93 3.21 16.86 -2.67
CA ILE A 93 3.31 15.67 -1.82
C ILE A 93 4.45 14.75 -2.27
N LYS A 94 5.25 15.16 -3.25
CA LYS A 94 6.46 14.46 -3.70
C LYS A 94 7.58 14.78 -2.71
N CYS A 95 7.61 14.07 -1.60
CA CYS A 95 8.55 14.31 -0.50
C CYS A 95 9.86 13.51 -0.62
N GLY A 96 10.04 12.72 -1.68
CA GLY A 96 11.31 12.05 -1.97
C GLY A 96 12.38 13.04 -2.41
N THR A 97 13.54 13.02 -1.76
CA THR A 97 14.68 13.87 -2.14
C THR A 97 15.35 13.35 -3.42
N VAL A 98 15.99 14.25 -4.18
CA VAL A 98 16.63 13.94 -5.48
C VAL A 98 17.85 13.03 -5.37
N ASP A 99 18.39 12.84 -4.16
CA ASP A 99 19.51 11.95 -3.82
C ASP A 99 19.05 10.66 -3.11
N SER A 100 17.74 10.49 -2.90
CA SER A 100 17.18 9.29 -2.27
C SER A 100 17.08 8.13 -3.25
N ALA A 101 18.22 7.49 -3.53
CA ALA A 101 18.34 6.32 -4.39
C ALA A 101 18.17 4.97 -3.66
N GLY A 102 17.38 4.96 -2.58
CA GLY A 102 17.07 3.75 -1.81
C GLY A 102 16.15 2.77 -2.55
N ASN A 103 16.24 1.49 -2.20
CA ASN A 103 15.43 0.39 -2.77
C ASN A 103 13.96 0.35 -2.30
N GLY A 104 13.57 1.20 -1.34
CA GLY A 104 12.27 1.10 -0.66
C GLY A 104 11.04 1.36 -1.54
N ALA A 105 11.20 2.00 -2.69
CA ALA A 105 10.15 2.11 -3.71
C ALA A 105 10.05 0.86 -4.58
N LEU A 106 11.18 0.26 -4.92
CA LEU A 106 11.27 -0.93 -5.77
C LEU A 106 10.62 -2.14 -5.11
N MET A 107 10.83 -2.34 -3.80
CA MET A 107 10.31 -3.50 -3.05
C MET A 107 8.80 -3.49 -2.74
N ARG A 108 8.06 -2.49 -3.22
CA ARG A 108 6.63 -2.33 -2.90
C ARG A 108 5.74 -2.11 -4.12
N LEU A 109 6.29 -2.13 -5.33
CA LEU A 109 5.66 -1.52 -6.50
C LEU A 109 4.63 -2.41 -7.19
N ALA A 110 4.70 -3.74 -6.99
CA ALA A 110 3.84 -4.73 -7.66
C ALA A 110 2.34 -4.42 -7.70
N PRO A 111 1.69 -3.81 -6.68
CA PRO A 111 0.26 -3.51 -6.77
C PRO A 111 -0.16 -2.65 -7.96
N ILE A 112 0.70 -1.74 -8.46
CA ILE A 112 0.37 -0.88 -9.60
C ILE A 112 0.26 -1.68 -10.91
N PRO A 113 1.29 -2.43 -11.38
CA PRO A 113 1.15 -3.24 -12.58
C PRO A 113 0.05 -4.30 -12.47
N LEU A 114 -0.22 -4.82 -11.27
CA LEU A 114 -1.33 -5.77 -11.04
C LEU A 114 -2.72 -5.10 -11.16
N PHE A 115 -2.88 -3.86 -10.71
CA PHE A 115 -4.14 -3.13 -10.84
C PHE A 115 -4.37 -2.64 -12.26
N TYR A 116 -3.34 -2.08 -12.91
CA TYR A 116 -3.41 -1.54 -14.26
C TYR A 116 -2.93 -2.55 -15.32
N PHE A 117 -3.21 -3.83 -15.12
CA PHE A 117 -2.72 -4.92 -15.97
C PHE A 117 -3.11 -4.80 -17.46
N LYS A 118 -4.07 -3.94 -17.81
CA LYS A 118 -4.51 -3.68 -19.19
C LYS A 118 -3.98 -2.39 -19.81
N SER A 119 -3.36 -1.50 -19.03
CA SER A 119 -2.86 -0.22 -19.51
C SER A 119 -1.43 0.00 -19.02
N TYR A 120 -0.46 -0.29 -19.89
CA TYR A 120 0.93 -0.05 -19.56
C TYR A 120 1.23 1.45 -19.36
N ASP A 121 0.55 2.35 -20.10
CA ASP A 121 0.66 3.79 -19.88
C ASP A 121 0.25 4.23 -18.46
N SER A 122 -0.82 3.65 -17.93
CA SER A 122 -1.22 3.90 -16.54
C SER A 122 -0.15 3.40 -15.57
N VAL A 123 0.46 2.24 -15.84
CA VAL A 123 1.58 1.73 -15.03
C VAL A 123 2.74 2.72 -15.04
N ARG A 124 3.15 3.20 -16.22
CA ARG A 124 4.26 4.16 -16.36
C ARG A 124 3.99 5.43 -15.55
N GLN A 125 2.80 6.01 -15.69
CA GLN A 125 2.44 7.22 -14.96
C GLN A 125 2.48 6.99 -13.44
N TYR A 126 1.78 5.97 -12.95
CA TYR A 126 1.55 5.82 -11.51
C TYR A 126 2.74 5.24 -10.75
N ILE A 127 3.64 4.52 -11.43
CA ILE A 127 4.92 4.10 -10.82
C ILE A 127 5.79 5.30 -10.50
N GLU A 128 5.91 6.26 -11.42
CA GLU A 128 6.69 7.48 -11.18
C GLU A 128 6.08 8.29 -10.01
N GLU A 129 4.77 8.51 -10.04
CA GLU A 129 4.06 9.22 -8.97
C GLU A 129 4.28 8.56 -7.60
N SER A 130 4.07 7.24 -7.52
CA SER A 130 4.24 6.44 -6.29
C SER A 130 5.68 6.41 -5.77
N THR A 131 6.66 6.44 -6.67
CA THR A 131 8.09 6.44 -6.32
C THR A 131 8.47 7.79 -5.70
N ARG A 132 8.13 8.88 -6.40
CA ARG A 132 8.45 10.27 -6.02
C ARG A 132 7.89 10.71 -4.68
N LEU A 133 6.87 10.02 -4.14
CA LEU A 133 6.40 10.27 -2.77
C LEU A 133 7.53 10.10 -1.73
N THR A 134 8.48 9.19 -1.97
CA THR A 134 9.51 8.80 -0.97
C THR A 134 10.94 8.77 -1.51
N HIS A 135 11.10 8.59 -2.82
CA HIS A 135 12.39 8.44 -3.50
C HIS A 135 12.36 9.33 -4.74
N GLY A 136 13.09 10.44 -4.72
CA GLY A 136 13.09 11.43 -5.80
C GLY A 136 14.24 11.27 -6.79
N ASP A 137 15.19 10.38 -6.51
CA ASP A 137 16.34 10.11 -7.36
C ASP A 137 15.93 9.44 -8.67
N GLN A 138 16.48 9.92 -9.79
CA GLN A 138 16.12 9.42 -11.12
C GLN A 138 16.45 7.93 -11.28
N ARG A 139 17.51 7.43 -10.65
CA ARG A 139 17.85 5.99 -10.68
C ARG A 139 16.78 5.14 -10.01
N ALA A 140 16.19 5.63 -8.91
CA ALA A 140 15.10 4.92 -8.24
C ALA A 140 13.83 4.89 -9.09
N ILE A 141 13.51 6.00 -9.75
CA ILE A 141 12.37 6.12 -10.65
C ILE A 141 12.54 5.19 -11.85
N ASP A 142 13.68 5.25 -12.53
CA ASP A 142 13.96 4.46 -13.72
C ASP A 142 14.05 2.96 -13.41
N ALA A 143 14.65 2.60 -12.27
CA ALA A 143 14.64 1.21 -11.79
C ALA A 143 13.22 0.70 -11.54
N CYS A 144 12.36 1.50 -10.89
CA CYS A 144 10.97 1.13 -10.66
C CYS A 144 10.17 1.03 -11.97
N GLN A 145 10.40 1.94 -12.93
CA GLN A 145 9.75 1.90 -14.24
C GLN A 145 10.14 0.64 -15.01
N PHE A 146 11.44 0.34 -15.09
CA PHE A 146 11.93 -0.87 -15.74
C PHE A 146 11.34 -2.13 -15.10
N TYR A 147 11.37 -2.22 -13.77
CA TYR A 147 10.90 -3.40 -13.05
C TYR A 147 9.38 -3.57 -13.14
N ALA A 148 8.60 -2.49 -13.05
CA ALA A 148 7.17 -2.52 -13.28
C ALA A 148 6.82 -2.95 -14.71
N GLY A 149 7.62 -2.55 -15.70
CA GLY A 149 7.55 -3.03 -17.07
C GLY A 149 7.73 -4.55 -17.17
N LEU A 150 8.71 -5.12 -16.47
CA LEU A 150 8.90 -6.57 -16.41
C LEU A 150 7.68 -7.28 -15.81
N ILE A 151 7.17 -6.79 -14.67
CA ILE A 151 6.00 -7.39 -14.01
C ILE A 151 4.76 -7.30 -14.89
N TRP A 152 4.50 -6.15 -15.51
CA TRP A 152 3.33 -5.95 -16.37
C TRP A 152 3.37 -6.86 -17.60
N HIS A 153 4.53 -7.00 -18.24
CA HIS A 153 4.66 -7.92 -19.38
C HIS A 153 4.57 -9.39 -18.95
N ALA A 154 5.10 -9.75 -17.78
CA ALA A 154 4.99 -11.10 -17.22
C ALA A 154 3.53 -11.52 -17.03
N ILE A 155 2.69 -10.67 -16.40
CA ILE A 155 1.27 -10.97 -16.21
C ILE A 155 0.45 -10.91 -17.51
N ASN A 156 1.00 -10.30 -18.57
CA ASN A 156 0.45 -10.29 -19.93
C ASN A 156 1.05 -11.38 -20.83
N GLY A 157 1.69 -12.39 -20.25
CA GLY A 157 2.04 -13.64 -20.94
C GLY A 157 3.45 -13.68 -21.51
N PHE A 158 4.31 -12.70 -21.24
CA PHE A 158 5.71 -12.79 -21.65
C PHE A 158 6.44 -13.88 -20.87
N THR A 159 7.21 -14.68 -21.60
CA THR A 159 8.09 -15.68 -21.01
C THR A 159 9.28 -15.03 -20.33
N LYS A 160 9.89 -15.73 -19.37
CA LYS A 160 11.15 -15.32 -18.74
C LYS A 160 12.25 -15.00 -19.77
N LYS A 161 12.35 -15.79 -20.85
CA LYS A 161 13.32 -15.54 -21.94
C LYS A 161 13.08 -14.20 -22.63
N GLN A 162 11.82 -13.83 -22.88
CA GLN A 162 11.48 -12.53 -23.48
C GLN A 162 11.76 -11.38 -22.50
N LEU A 163 11.38 -11.53 -21.23
CA LEU A 163 11.59 -10.51 -20.19
C LEU A 163 13.08 -10.22 -19.97
N LEU A 164 13.93 -11.25 -20.04
CA LEU A 164 15.37 -11.11 -19.87
C LEU A 164 16.10 -10.88 -21.21
N HIS A 165 15.41 -10.62 -22.31
CA HIS A 165 16.08 -10.29 -23.57
C HIS A 165 16.83 -8.94 -23.43
N PRO A 166 18.11 -8.80 -23.88
CA PRO A 166 18.87 -7.56 -23.72
C PRO A 166 18.21 -6.31 -24.34
N ASN A 167 17.34 -6.51 -25.33
CA ASN A 167 16.60 -5.44 -25.99
C ASN A 167 15.18 -5.23 -25.45
N PHE A 168 14.73 -6.02 -24.45
CA PHE A 168 13.37 -5.94 -23.91
C PHE A 168 12.96 -4.50 -23.61
N TYR A 169 13.86 -3.76 -22.97
CA TYR A 169 13.62 -2.35 -22.64
C TYR A 169 13.41 -1.47 -23.88
N GLN A 170 14.30 -1.55 -24.89
CA GLN A 170 14.19 -0.74 -26.11
C GLN A 170 12.95 -1.10 -26.92
N GLU A 171 12.61 -2.38 -26.98
CA GLU A 171 11.52 -2.92 -27.80
C GLU A 171 10.13 -2.69 -27.19
N HIS A 172 10.03 -2.59 -25.86
CA HIS A 172 8.72 -2.61 -25.19
C HIS A 172 8.43 -1.45 -24.24
N LEU A 173 9.43 -0.82 -23.62
CA LEU A 173 9.15 0.18 -22.57
C LEU A 173 9.15 1.62 -23.12
N HIS A 174 9.93 1.91 -24.17
CA HIS A 174 10.01 3.21 -24.86
C HIS A 174 10.10 4.45 -23.93
N ILE A 175 10.71 4.29 -22.76
CA ILE A 175 11.04 5.37 -21.82
C ILE A 175 12.55 5.57 -21.84
N PRO A 176 13.12 6.74 -21.54
CA PRO A 176 14.54 6.87 -21.27
C PRO A 176 14.87 6.31 -19.88
N LEU A 177 16.00 5.59 -19.75
CA LEU A 177 16.54 5.13 -18.47
C LEU A 177 17.90 5.79 -18.21
N HIS A 178 18.15 6.06 -16.93
CA HIS A 178 19.47 6.37 -16.41
C HIS A 178 20.48 5.31 -16.87
N LYS A 179 21.68 5.75 -17.25
CA LYS A 179 22.72 4.88 -17.85
C LYS A 179 23.01 3.63 -17.02
N ASP A 180 23.06 3.77 -15.69
CA ASP A 180 23.34 2.66 -14.78
C ASP A 180 22.17 1.65 -14.70
N VAL A 181 20.92 2.11 -14.84
CA VAL A 181 19.74 1.22 -14.93
C VAL A 181 19.74 0.51 -16.28
N LEU A 182 20.13 1.21 -17.34
CA LEU A 182 20.23 0.65 -18.68
C LEU A 182 21.28 -0.47 -18.78
N GLU A 183 22.39 -0.35 -18.05
CA GLU A 183 23.40 -1.40 -17.95
C GLU A 183 22.83 -2.70 -17.36
N ILE A 184 22.06 -2.57 -16.26
CA ILE A 184 21.36 -3.70 -15.64
C ILE A 184 20.28 -4.25 -16.58
N ALA A 185 19.49 -3.39 -17.22
CA ALA A 185 18.44 -3.80 -18.16
C ALA A 185 18.99 -4.61 -19.35
N ARG A 186 20.22 -4.30 -19.80
CA ARG A 186 20.92 -5.06 -20.86
C ARG A 186 21.51 -6.40 -20.38
N GLY A 187 21.51 -6.64 -19.06
CA GLY A 187 21.85 -7.93 -18.47
C GLY A 187 23.24 -8.03 -17.87
N SER A 188 23.80 -6.95 -17.30
CA SER A 188 25.08 -6.99 -16.56
C SER A 188 25.15 -8.14 -15.55
N TYR A 189 24.03 -8.43 -14.87
CA TYR A 189 23.90 -9.51 -13.90
C TYR A 189 24.14 -10.92 -14.47
N LYS A 190 23.97 -11.14 -15.78
CA LYS A 190 24.06 -12.48 -16.39
C LYS A 190 25.49 -13.03 -16.45
N GLN A 191 26.49 -12.15 -16.35
CA GLN A 191 27.90 -12.51 -16.43
C GLN A 191 28.50 -12.81 -15.05
N LYS A 192 27.73 -12.64 -13.97
CA LYS A 192 28.20 -12.76 -12.58
C LYS A 192 27.73 -14.07 -11.97
N THR A 193 28.60 -14.78 -11.24
CA THR A 193 28.27 -16.05 -10.57
C THR A 193 27.76 -15.89 -9.14
N GLY A 194 27.73 -14.68 -8.60
CA GLY A 194 27.19 -14.38 -7.27
C GLY A 194 27.99 -13.32 -6.53
N TYR A 195 28.16 -13.51 -5.22
CA TYR A 195 28.74 -12.51 -4.32
C TYR A 195 30.20 -12.17 -4.67
N GLU A 196 31.02 -13.16 -5.03
CA GLU A 196 32.43 -12.91 -5.38
C GLU A 196 32.58 -12.06 -6.64
N ASP A 197 31.62 -12.14 -7.57
CA ASP A 197 31.60 -11.37 -8.82
C ASP A 197 30.87 -10.01 -8.68
N GLY A 198 30.68 -9.55 -7.45
CA GLY A 198 30.16 -8.21 -7.16
C GLY A 198 28.63 -8.06 -7.18
N ILE A 199 27.86 -9.16 -7.16
CA ILE A 199 26.42 -9.05 -6.85
C ILE A 199 26.27 -8.64 -5.38
N ARG A 200 25.66 -7.48 -5.15
CA ARG A 200 25.36 -6.95 -3.82
C ARG A 200 23.89 -6.61 -3.77
N GLY A 201 23.15 -7.15 -2.81
CA GLY A 201 21.75 -6.78 -2.58
C GLY A 201 21.68 -5.83 -1.40
N ARG A 202 22.10 -4.56 -1.52
CA ARG A 202 22.11 -3.58 -0.42
C ARG A 202 20.99 -2.55 -0.57
N GLY A 203 20.90 -1.64 0.39
CA GLY A 203 19.91 -0.54 0.42
C GLY A 203 19.89 0.39 -0.81
N TYR A 204 20.91 0.34 -1.68
CA TYR A 204 20.95 1.09 -2.93
C TYR A 204 20.13 0.40 -4.03
N VAL A 205 19.29 1.17 -4.73
CA VAL A 205 18.30 0.63 -5.66
C VAL A 205 18.91 -0.17 -6.81
N LEU A 206 20.07 0.23 -7.34
CA LEU A 206 20.71 -0.46 -8.47
C LEU A 206 21.27 -1.83 -8.06
N GLU A 207 21.90 -1.87 -6.88
CA GLU A 207 22.42 -3.10 -6.28
C GLU A 207 21.28 -4.10 -6.01
N SER A 208 20.21 -3.65 -5.36
CA SER A 208 19.00 -4.45 -5.13
C SER A 208 18.35 -4.96 -6.43
N LEU A 209 18.23 -4.09 -7.45
CA LEU A 209 17.68 -4.46 -8.76
C LEU A 209 18.54 -5.53 -9.44
N GLU A 210 19.86 -5.32 -9.49
CA GLU A 210 20.79 -6.25 -10.12
C GLU A 210 20.78 -7.61 -9.41
N ALA A 211 20.79 -7.63 -8.07
CA ALA A 211 20.75 -8.86 -7.28
C ALA A 211 19.45 -9.64 -7.46
N ALA A 212 18.29 -8.96 -7.51
CA ALA A 212 17.01 -9.62 -7.75
C ALA A 212 16.90 -10.21 -9.16
N LEU A 213 17.43 -9.52 -10.17
CA LEU A 213 17.47 -10.03 -11.55
C LEU A 213 18.49 -11.15 -11.74
N TRP A 214 19.63 -11.08 -11.03
CA TRP A 214 20.59 -12.18 -10.95
C TRP A 214 19.94 -13.44 -10.38
N ALA A 215 19.22 -13.32 -9.26
CA ALA A 215 18.52 -14.43 -8.65
C ALA A 215 17.45 -14.99 -9.60
N PHE A 216 16.68 -14.11 -10.26
CA PHE A 216 15.67 -14.50 -11.25
C PHE A 216 16.27 -15.19 -12.48
N TYR A 217 17.40 -14.73 -12.98
CA TYR A 217 18.10 -15.39 -14.09
C TYR A 217 18.54 -16.80 -13.72
N ASN A 218 19.13 -16.97 -12.53
CA ASN A 218 19.76 -18.22 -12.07
C ASN A 218 18.82 -19.19 -11.34
N ASP A 219 17.53 -18.87 -11.19
CA ASP A 219 16.60 -19.67 -10.38
C ASP A 219 16.21 -21.04 -10.98
N GLY A 220 16.66 -21.35 -12.21
CA GLY A 220 16.35 -22.61 -12.89
C GLY A 220 14.84 -22.86 -13.02
N ASP A 221 14.07 -21.80 -13.23
CA ASP A 221 12.60 -21.80 -13.37
C ASP A 221 11.86 -22.31 -12.12
N SER A 222 12.48 -22.10 -10.96
CA SER A 222 11.95 -22.46 -9.65
C SER A 222 11.90 -21.24 -8.74
N PHE A 223 10.69 -20.84 -8.34
CA PHE A 223 10.49 -19.76 -7.35
C PHE A 223 11.33 -19.99 -6.09
N GLU A 224 11.41 -21.23 -5.63
CA GLU A 224 12.15 -21.58 -4.43
C GLU A 224 13.65 -21.34 -4.59
N ARG A 225 14.26 -21.83 -5.68
CA ARG A 225 15.71 -21.71 -5.87
C ARG A 225 16.12 -20.26 -5.98
N GLY A 226 15.34 -19.43 -6.69
CA GLY A 226 15.63 -18.01 -6.81
C GLY A 226 15.40 -17.23 -5.52
N ALA A 227 14.34 -17.53 -4.77
CA ALA A 227 14.12 -16.91 -3.48
C ALA A 227 15.27 -17.24 -2.50
N LEU A 228 15.71 -18.50 -2.48
CA LEU A 228 16.87 -18.91 -1.68
C LEU A 228 18.17 -18.24 -2.18
N ALA A 229 18.36 -18.09 -3.49
CA ALA A 229 19.51 -17.37 -4.03
C ALA A 229 19.52 -15.89 -3.62
N ALA A 230 18.36 -15.22 -3.70
CA ALA A 230 18.18 -13.84 -3.29
C ALA A 230 18.41 -13.62 -1.79
N VAL A 231 18.07 -14.59 -0.94
CA VAL A 231 18.36 -14.53 0.51
C VAL A 231 19.81 -14.86 0.80
N ASN A 232 20.37 -15.91 0.19
CA ASN A 232 21.70 -16.41 0.52
C ASN A 232 22.85 -15.55 -0.03
N ILE A 233 22.56 -14.60 -0.93
CA ILE A 233 23.55 -13.61 -1.36
C ILE A 233 23.98 -12.66 -0.22
N GLY A 234 23.18 -12.57 0.86
CA GLY A 234 23.48 -11.72 2.02
C GLY A 234 23.06 -10.26 1.83
N ASP A 235 23.67 -9.36 2.62
CA ASP A 235 23.34 -7.93 2.69
C ASP A 235 21.87 -7.66 3.09
N ASP A 236 21.11 -6.89 2.31
CA ASP A 236 19.70 -6.53 2.47
C ASP A 236 18.81 -7.65 1.88
N THR A 237 18.84 -8.79 2.58
CA THR A 237 18.27 -10.06 2.11
C THR A 237 16.74 -10.04 1.94
N ASP A 238 16.03 -9.36 2.84
CA ASP A 238 14.58 -9.27 2.82
C ASP A 238 14.09 -8.40 1.66
N THR A 239 14.75 -7.27 1.41
CA THR A 239 14.43 -6.43 0.25
C THR A 239 14.73 -7.16 -1.07
N THR A 240 15.90 -7.78 -1.19
CA THR A 240 16.29 -8.49 -2.41
C THR A 240 15.33 -9.65 -2.71
N ALA A 241 14.94 -10.43 -1.70
CA ALA A 241 13.98 -11.51 -1.84
C ALA A 241 12.55 -11.00 -2.14
N ALA A 242 12.14 -9.86 -1.57
CA ALA A 242 10.86 -9.24 -1.87
C ALA A 242 10.78 -8.80 -3.33
N ILE A 243 11.81 -8.11 -3.84
CA ILE A 243 11.90 -7.67 -5.23
C ILE A 243 11.84 -8.90 -6.15
N TYR A 244 12.72 -9.89 -5.96
CA TYR A 244 12.68 -11.17 -6.68
C TYR A 244 11.27 -11.79 -6.68
N GLY A 245 10.63 -11.84 -5.52
CA GLY A 245 9.31 -12.44 -5.33
C GLY A 245 8.20 -11.78 -6.14
N GLU A 246 8.28 -10.46 -6.37
CA GLU A 246 7.31 -9.74 -7.20
C GLU A 246 7.33 -10.25 -8.65
N LEU A 247 8.49 -10.27 -9.29
CA LEU A 247 8.63 -10.69 -10.69
C LEU A 247 8.50 -12.21 -10.86
N ALA A 248 9.17 -12.99 -10.02
CA ALA A 248 9.07 -14.45 -10.08
C ALA A 248 7.64 -14.93 -9.79
N GLY A 249 6.92 -14.27 -8.88
CA GLY A 249 5.51 -14.54 -8.62
C GLY A 249 4.62 -14.24 -9.81
N ALA A 250 4.88 -13.14 -10.53
CA ALA A 250 4.17 -12.78 -11.76
C ALA A 250 4.41 -13.79 -12.89
N VAL A 251 5.62 -14.32 -13.01
CA VAL A 251 6.00 -15.27 -14.08
C VAL A 251 5.55 -16.70 -13.78
N TYR A 252 5.73 -17.17 -12.55
CA TYR A 252 5.45 -18.57 -12.19
C TYR A 252 4.01 -18.80 -11.75
N GLY A 253 3.36 -17.77 -11.22
CA GLY A 253 2.02 -17.86 -10.65
C GLY A 253 1.97 -18.64 -9.33
N ILE A 254 0.89 -18.43 -8.57
CA ILE A 254 0.74 -18.95 -7.20
C ILE A 254 0.88 -20.47 -7.09
N HIS A 255 0.52 -21.22 -8.14
CA HIS A 255 0.55 -22.69 -8.14
C HIS A 255 1.96 -23.28 -8.17
N LYS A 256 2.97 -22.50 -8.57
CA LYS A 256 4.38 -22.92 -8.58
C LYS A 256 5.15 -22.48 -7.32
N LEU A 257 4.50 -21.77 -6.40
CA LEU A 257 5.12 -21.39 -5.13
C LEU A 257 5.10 -22.60 -4.15
N PRO A 258 6.13 -22.79 -3.32
CA PRO A 258 6.16 -23.89 -2.36
C PRO A 258 5.02 -23.81 -1.34
N GLU A 259 4.10 -24.78 -1.38
CA GLU A 259 2.94 -24.79 -0.46
C GLU A 259 3.38 -24.80 1.02
N ARG A 260 4.54 -25.39 1.34
CA ARG A 260 5.11 -25.37 2.69
C ARG A 260 5.49 -23.97 3.17
N TRP A 261 5.83 -23.05 2.27
CA TRP A 261 6.08 -21.64 2.60
C TRP A 261 4.76 -20.88 2.67
N LEU A 262 3.85 -21.10 1.73
CA LEU A 262 2.53 -20.47 1.74
C LEU A 262 1.76 -20.77 3.03
N LYS A 263 1.83 -21.99 3.56
CA LYS A 263 1.20 -22.35 4.85
C LYS A 263 1.76 -21.60 6.06
N LYS A 264 3.01 -21.12 5.98
CA LYS A 264 3.68 -20.38 7.06
C LYS A 264 3.57 -18.85 6.89
N LEU A 265 3.17 -18.38 5.72
CA LEU A 265 3.06 -16.96 5.43
C LEU A 265 1.99 -16.31 6.32
N PHE A 266 2.42 -15.39 7.17
CA PHE A 266 1.54 -14.58 8.01
C PHE A 266 0.49 -13.86 7.15
N GLU A 267 -0.77 -13.95 7.56
CA GLU A 267 -1.90 -13.32 6.86
C GLU A 267 -2.05 -13.69 5.38
N ARG A 268 -1.65 -14.92 4.98
CA ARG A 268 -1.84 -15.43 3.61
C ARG A 268 -3.23 -15.18 3.05
N LYS A 269 -4.29 -15.48 3.83
CA LYS A 269 -5.68 -15.31 3.37
C LYS A 269 -5.97 -13.85 3.03
N PHE A 270 -5.56 -12.92 3.89
CA PHE A 270 -5.71 -11.50 3.65
C PHE A 270 -4.94 -11.03 2.43
N ILE A 271 -3.66 -11.41 2.29
CA ILE A 271 -2.83 -11.06 1.12
C ILE A 271 -3.47 -11.56 -0.18
N MET A 272 -3.97 -12.81 -0.19
CA MET A 272 -4.69 -13.36 -1.34
C MET A 272 -5.97 -12.58 -1.66
N THR A 273 -6.66 -12.08 -0.64
CA THR A 273 -7.89 -11.30 -0.82
C THR A 273 -7.57 -9.91 -1.38
N VAL A 274 -6.50 -9.27 -0.91
CA VAL A 274 -5.95 -8.03 -1.49
C VAL A 274 -5.58 -8.24 -2.96
N ALA A 275 -4.85 -9.31 -3.30
CA ALA A 275 -4.48 -9.63 -4.67
C ALA A 275 -5.70 -9.81 -5.60
N LYS A 276 -6.74 -10.52 -5.13
CA LYS A 276 -8.02 -10.64 -5.85
C LYS A 276 -8.71 -9.28 -6.00
N GLY A 277 -8.66 -8.44 -4.97
CA GLY A 277 -9.18 -7.08 -4.99
C GLY A 277 -8.53 -6.24 -6.08
N LEU A 278 -7.19 -6.28 -6.20
CA LEU A 278 -6.47 -5.57 -7.26
C LEU A 278 -6.98 -5.97 -8.66
N TYR A 279 -7.15 -7.26 -8.91
CA TYR A 279 -7.69 -7.76 -10.18
C TYR A 279 -9.13 -7.29 -10.45
N VAL A 280 -10.02 -7.46 -9.46
CA VAL A 280 -11.45 -7.12 -9.61
C VAL A 280 -11.65 -5.63 -9.84
N TYR A 281 -11.00 -4.78 -9.04
CA TYR A 281 -11.14 -3.33 -9.15
C TYR A 281 -10.37 -2.76 -10.34
N GLY A 282 -9.22 -3.34 -10.69
CA GLY A 282 -8.50 -3.02 -11.92
C GLY A 282 -9.36 -3.27 -13.17
N LYS A 283 -10.06 -4.41 -13.21
CA LYS A 283 -11.02 -4.72 -14.29
C LYS A 283 -12.20 -3.74 -14.34
N LYS A 284 -12.71 -3.29 -13.19
CA LYS A 284 -13.82 -2.32 -13.12
C LYS A 284 -13.40 -0.91 -13.56
N HIS A 285 -12.20 -0.47 -13.17
CA HIS A 285 -11.68 0.86 -13.52
C HIS A 285 -11.72 1.12 -15.03
N GLU A 286 -11.28 0.14 -15.82
CA GLU A 286 -11.29 0.24 -17.28
C GLU A 286 -12.71 0.29 -17.87
N ASN A 287 -13.63 -0.58 -17.42
CA ASN A 287 -15.03 -0.54 -17.86
C ASN A 287 -15.70 0.82 -17.55
N GLY A 288 -15.25 1.48 -16.47
CA GLY A 288 -15.66 2.84 -16.12
C GLY A 288 -15.15 3.87 -17.12
N GLN A 289 -13.85 3.84 -17.46
CA GLN A 289 -13.22 4.75 -18.43
C GLN A 289 -13.89 4.66 -19.82
N GLN A 290 -14.11 3.46 -20.34
CA GLN A 290 -14.76 3.23 -21.64
C GLN A 290 -16.21 3.75 -21.68
N ARG A 291 -16.92 3.78 -20.54
CA ARG A 291 -18.29 4.34 -20.47
C ARG A 291 -18.30 5.87 -20.40
N SER A 292 -17.32 6.47 -19.72
CA SER A 292 -17.20 7.94 -19.62
C SER A 292 -16.73 8.59 -20.93
N GLU A 293 -15.96 7.90 -21.77
CA GLU A 293 -15.58 8.40 -23.10
C GLU A 293 -16.75 8.50 -24.09
N GLY A 294 -17.90 7.87 -23.79
CA GLY A 294 -19.13 7.99 -24.58
C GLY A 294 -20.13 9.04 -24.07
N THR A 295 -19.88 9.68 -22.93
CA THR A 295 -20.84 10.64 -22.34
C THR A 295 -20.11 11.75 -21.58
N GLU A 296 -19.60 12.76 -22.28
CA GLU A 296 -19.18 14.00 -21.62
C GLU A 296 -20.40 14.76 -21.09
N ARG A 297 -20.77 14.49 -19.83
CA ARG A 297 -21.55 15.43 -19.03
C ARG A 297 -20.68 15.93 -17.89
N ARG A 298 -20.29 17.21 -17.99
CA ARG A 298 -19.77 18.02 -16.88
C ARG A 298 -20.72 17.90 -15.68
N SER A 299 -20.36 17.13 -14.67
CA SER A 299 -21.03 17.15 -13.38
C SER A 299 -20.34 18.17 -12.47
N GLN A 300 -20.98 19.33 -12.29
CA GLN A 300 -20.66 20.23 -11.18
C GLN A 300 -20.80 19.47 -9.86
N LEU A 301 -19.76 19.51 -9.02
CA LEU A 301 -19.70 18.85 -7.73
C LEU A 301 -20.71 19.52 -6.78
N ASN A 302 -21.83 18.87 -6.51
CA ASN A 302 -22.88 19.39 -5.64
C ASN A 302 -22.58 19.01 -4.18
N LEU A 303 -22.49 19.99 -3.28
CA LEU A 303 -22.20 19.83 -1.83
C LEU A 303 -23.19 18.89 -1.11
N SER A 304 -24.38 18.68 -1.66
CA SER A 304 -25.35 17.70 -1.18
C SER A 304 -24.91 16.24 -1.40
N THR A 305 -24.12 15.97 -2.44
CA THR A 305 -23.51 14.65 -2.72
C THR A 305 -22.39 14.36 -1.72
N LEU A 306 -21.59 15.38 -1.38
CA LEU A 306 -20.56 15.28 -0.34
C LEU A 306 -21.16 14.94 1.03
N ARG A 307 -22.29 15.54 1.42
CA ARG A 307 -23.02 15.20 2.67
C ARG A 307 -23.56 13.76 2.69
N ARG A 308 -23.96 13.20 1.54
CA ARG A 308 -24.39 11.79 1.44
C ARG A 308 -23.21 10.83 1.53
N ASP A 309 -22.09 11.17 0.90
CA ASP A 309 -20.89 10.33 0.94
C ASP A 309 -20.24 10.38 2.33
N THR A 310 -20.23 11.53 3.00
CA THR A 310 -19.79 11.62 4.40
C THR A 310 -20.71 10.87 5.36
N ARG A 311 -22.04 10.84 5.13
CA ARG A 311 -22.95 9.96 5.91
C ARG A 311 -22.71 8.48 5.64
N ARG A 312 -22.51 8.06 4.39
CA ARG A 312 -22.13 6.68 4.07
C ARG A 312 -20.79 6.29 4.69
N ILE A 313 -19.83 7.19 4.68
CA ILE A 313 -18.52 7.00 5.32
C ILE A 313 -18.66 6.94 6.85
N ASN A 314 -19.50 7.77 7.48
CA ASN A 314 -19.76 7.75 8.93
C ASN A 314 -20.62 6.58 9.41
N ASP A 315 -21.62 6.16 8.63
CA ASP A 315 -22.43 4.97 8.92
C ASP A 315 -21.58 3.71 8.74
N SER A 316 -20.67 3.71 7.76
CA SER A 316 -19.60 2.72 7.67
C SER A 316 -18.69 2.82 8.89
N TYR A 317 -18.20 4.00 9.29
CA TYR A 317 -17.32 4.21 10.45
C TYR A 317 -17.92 3.73 11.77
N ASN A 318 -19.21 4.00 12.03
CA ASN A 318 -19.92 3.54 13.22
C ASN A 318 -20.27 2.05 13.19
N MET A 319 -20.37 1.43 12.00
CA MET A 319 -20.39 -0.04 11.86
C MET A 319 -18.99 -0.68 11.99
N ILE A 320 -17.92 0.06 11.68
CA ILE A 320 -16.51 -0.37 11.69
C ILE A 320 -15.93 -0.39 13.13
N PHE A 321 -16.43 0.46 14.04
CA PHE A 321 -15.92 0.60 15.41
C PHE A 321 -17.03 0.67 16.50
N PRO A 322 -17.71 -0.44 16.85
CA PRO A 322 -18.59 -0.43 18.00
C PRO A 322 -17.78 -0.49 19.30
N GLY A 323 -17.92 0.52 20.16
CA GLY A 323 -17.46 0.47 21.56
C GLY A 323 -16.11 1.13 21.89
N GLN A 324 -15.59 2.05 21.08
CA GLN A 324 -14.64 3.06 21.57
C GLN A 324 -15.40 4.34 21.94
N ASP A 325 -14.90 5.06 22.95
CA ASP A 325 -15.53 6.22 23.58
C ASP A 325 -16.41 7.04 22.63
N THR A 326 -17.69 7.08 22.99
CA THR A 326 -18.78 7.59 22.16
C THR A 326 -18.63 9.09 21.89
N TYR A 327 -18.40 9.46 20.63
CA TYR A 327 -18.95 10.69 20.07
C TYR A 327 -20.05 10.29 19.08
N ARG A 328 -21.28 10.09 19.58
CA ARG A 328 -22.45 10.01 18.68
C ARG A 328 -22.77 11.42 18.19
N SER A 329 -22.76 11.59 16.87
CA SER A 329 -23.40 12.67 16.11
C SER A 329 -23.08 14.09 16.60
N GLY A 330 -22.00 14.69 16.07
CA GLY A 330 -21.90 16.15 16.00
C GLY A 330 -22.64 16.64 14.76
N THR A 331 -23.74 17.39 14.93
CA THR A 331 -24.31 18.16 13.81
C THR A 331 -23.50 19.45 13.70
N ILE A 332 -22.82 19.62 12.56
CA ILE A 332 -22.10 20.85 12.24
C ILE A 332 -23.12 21.80 11.63
N TYR A 333 -23.45 22.85 12.36
CA TYR A 333 -24.24 23.96 11.83
C TYR A 333 -23.27 24.97 11.23
N TYR A 334 -23.49 25.30 9.96
CA TYR A 334 -22.72 26.29 9.24
C TYR A 334 -23.62 27.50 9.03
N ASP A 335 -23.28 28.63 9.65
CA ASP A 335 -24.01 29.88 9.45
C ASP A 335 -23.40 30.64 8.27
N HIS A 336 -24.17 30.74 7.18
CA HIS A 336 -23.74 31.39 5.96
C HIS A 336 -23.59 32.91 6.08
N ASN A 337 -24.20 33.56 7.08
CA ASN A 337 -24.10 35.00 7.27
C ASN A 337 -22.88 35.41 8.12
N THR A 338 -22.39 34.51 8.98
CA THR A 338 -21.25 34.79 9.89
C THR A 338 -19.99 34.00 9.55
N GLY A 339 -20.06 33.00 8.67
CA GLY A 339 -18.93 32.18 8.26
C GLY A 339 -18.42 31.22 9.34
N SER A 340 -19.17 31.03 10.42
CA SER A 340 -18.77 30.21 11.56
C SER A 340 -19.42 28.82 11.51
N ALA A 341 -18.69 27.80 11.96
CA ALA A 341 -19.22 26.44 12.14
C ALA A 341 -19.22 26.08 13.62
N THR A 342 -20.39 25.68 14.14
CA THR A 342 -20.54 25.27 15.53
C THR A 342 -20.90 23.79 15.58
N ALA A 343 -20.16 23.02 16.39
CA ALA A 343 -20.42 21.61 16.62
C ALA A 343 -21.04 21.42 18.02
N VAL A 344 -22.24 20.83 18.05
CA VAL A 344 -22.94 20.49 19.31
C VAL A 344 -22.86 18.99 19.53
N TYR A 345 -22.45 18.57 20.74
CA TYR A 345 -22.34 17.16 21.12
C TYR A 345 -23.20 16.86 22.35
N SER A 346 -23.95 15.75 22.34
CA SER A 346 -24.64 15.21 23.52
C SER A 346 -23.92 13.96 24.05
N ARG A 347 -23.56 13.94 25.34
CA ARG A 347 -23.02 12.74 26.01
C ARG A 347 -24.14 11.93 26.67
N GLN A 348 -24.12 10.61 26.50
CA GLN A 348 -24.81 9.66 27.38
C GLN A 348 -23.83 8.55 27.77
N PHE A 349 -23.65 8.32 29.07
CA PHE A 349 -22.87 7.21 29.61
C PHE A 349 -23.70 5.92 29.57
N ALA A 350 -23.10 4.78 29.24
CA ALA A 350 -23.71 3.46 29.35
C ALA A 350 -23.09 2.67 30.52
N HIS A 351 -23.75 2.77 31.69
CA HIS A 351 -23.70 1.91 32.90
C HIS A 351 -22.38 1.68 33.68
N PRO A 352 -22.45 1.36 35.00
CA PRO A 352 -21.55 1.88 36.04
C PRO A 352 -20.93 0.72 36.83
N GLU A 353 -19.90 0.05 36.31
CA GLU A 353 -19.20 -0.99 37.07
C GLU A 353 -17.76 -1.13 36.55
N ALA A 354 -16.95 -0.11 36.82
CA ALA A 354 -15.48 -0.19 36.75
C ALA A 354 -14.87 1.00 37.52
N LEU A 355 -15.27 1.20 38.76
CA LEU A 355 -14.58 2.08 39.71
C LEU A 355 -13.57 1.24 40.48
N SER A 356 -12.28 1.35 40.13
CA SER A 356 -11.19 1.71 41.06
C SER A 356 -9.83 1.31 40.50
N TYR A 357 -9.17 2.22 39.77
CA TYR A 357 -7.73 2.37 39.89
C TYR A 357 -7.44 3.86 40.00
N ARG A 358 -7.19 4.30 41.23
CA ARG A 358 -6.70 5.64 41.54
C ARG A 358 -5.34 5.81 40.86
N TYR A 359 -5.26 6.76 39.93
CA TYR A 359 -4.00 7.40 39.58
C TYR A 359 -3.53 8.18 40.80
N GLN A 360 -2.59 7.63 41.57
CA GLN A 360 -1.73 8.42 42.44
C GLN A 360 -0.49 8.81 41.65
N SER A 361 -0.30 10.11 41.52
CA SER A 361 0.92 10.75 41.08
C SER A 361 2.09 10.35 41.97
N SER A 362 3.14 9.78 41.39
CA SER A 362 4.47 9.84 41.99
C SER A 362 5.51 9.95 40.89
N GLN A 363 6.22 11.08 40.91
CA GLN A 363 7.51 11.25 40.27
C GLN A 363 8.44 10.09 40.66
N MET A 364 9.25 9.61 39.71
CA MET A 364 10.66 9.28 39.95
C MET A 364 11.35 8.83 38.65
N SER A 365 12.33 9.63 38.25
CA SER A 365 13.72 9.27 37.94
C SER A 365 14.01 8.11 36.97
N SER A 366 14.67 8.47 35.86
CA SER A 366 15.42 7.59 34.95
C SER A 366 16.38 6.63 35.67
N PRO A 367 16.64 5.44 35.09
CA PRO A 367 17.91 4.77 35.26
C PRO A 367 18.69 4.65 33.95
N ILE A 368 19.85 5.30 34.01
CA ILE A 368 21.11 5.10 33.31
C ILE A 368 21.37 3.62 32.97
N TYR A 369 21.60 3.31 31.69
CA TYR A 369 22.20 2.05 31.26
C TYR A 369 23.73 2.12 31.44
N SER A 370 24.28 1.33 32.36
CA SER A 370 25.72 1.04 32.41
C SER A 370 25.99 -0.37 31.89
N ARG A 371 26.96 -0.48 30.98
CA ARG A 371 27.51 -1.73 30.46
C ARG A 371 28.25 -2.47 31.56
N ARG A 372 28.05 -3.79 31.70
CA ARG A 372 29.11 -4.72 32.11
C ARG A 372 28.96 -6.08 31.43
N SER A 373 30.10 -6.53 30.95
CA SER A 373 30.45 -7.82 30.36
C SER A 373 30.42 -8.96 31.39
N GLY A 374 30.05 -10.17 30.95
CA GLY A 374 30.26 -11.40 31.70
C GLY A 374 29.82 -12.63 30.90
N ASN A 375 30.79 -13.41 30.42
CA ASN A 375 30.59 -14.75 29.87
C ASN A 375 29.97 -15.67 30.92
N SER A 376 28.90 -16.39 30.56
CA SER A 376 28.65 -17.73 31.10
C SER A 376 27.81 -18.55 30.12
N THR A 377 28.28 -19.76 29.91
CA THR A 377 27.74 -20.83 29.07
C THR A 377 26.44 -21.38 29.65
N GLY A 378 25.37 -21.40 28.86
CA GLY A 378 24.11 -22.07 29.17
C GLY A 378 23.21 -22.09 27.95
N ALA A 379 23.02 -23.26 27.35
CA ALA A 379 22.07 -23.47 26.26
C ALA A 379 20.63 -23.24 26.74
N PRO A 380 19.78 -22.48 26.03
CA PRO A 380 18.35 -22.48 26.30
C PRO A 380 17.62 -23.44 25.35
N GLN A 381 16.83 -24.29 25.99
CA GLN A 381 15.87 -25.20 25.39
C GLN A 381 14.82 -24.49 24.54
N ASN A 382 14.28 -25.23 23.57
CA ASN A 382 13.15 -24.90 22.72
C ASN A 382 11.96 -24.31 23.50
N GLY A 383 11.64 -23.04 23.22
CA GLY A 383 10.37 -22.42 23.54
C GLY A 383 9.85 -21.70 22.30
N LEU A 384 8.74 -22.17 21.73
CA LEU A 384 7.99 -21.42 20.72
C LEU A 384 7.58 -20.07 21.34
N PRO A 385 7.73 -18.93 20.63
CA PRO A 385 7.21 -17.67 21.15
C PRO A 385 5.68 -17.77 21.26
N PRO A 386 5.08 -17.19 22.32
CA PRO A 386 3.64 -17.21 22.49
C PRO A 386 2.97 -16.54 21.29
N THR A 387 1.92 -17.17 20.77
CA THR A 387 1.02 -16.60 19.77
C THR A 387 0.48 -15.26 20.27
N ILE A 388 1.06 -14.15 19.82
CA ILE A 388 0.52 -12.81 20.06
C ILE A 388 -0.67 -12.65 19.12
N THR A 389 -1.83 -13.15 19.52
CA THR A 389 -3.11 -12.73 18.94
C THR A 389 -3.37 -11.31 19.44
N ASN A 390 -2.93 -10.31 18.69
CA ASN A 390 -3.32 -8.92 18.92
C ASN A 390 -4.77 -8.75 18.41
N PRO A 391 -5.77 -8.54 19.28
CA PRO A 391 -7.18 -8.44 18.86
C PRO A 391 -7.43 -7.28 17.90
N PHE A 392 -6.55 -6.28 17.89
CA PHE A 392 -6.61 -5.11 17.01
C PHE A 392 -6.34 -5.44 15.54
N ASN A 393 -5.38 -6.34 15.26
CA ASN A 393 -5.08 -6.79 13.89
C ASN A 393 -6.22 -7.66 13.35
N GLN A 394 -6.76 -8.55 14.19
CA GLN A 394 -7.84 -9.47 13.79
C GLN A 394 -9.10 -8.71 13.35
N ARG A 395 -9.42 -7.56 13.96
CA ARG A 395 -10.55 -6.69 13.55
C ARG A 395 -10.31 -5.96 12.23
N GLN A 396 -9.10 -5.45 11.98
CA GLN A 396 -8.75 -4.80 10.71
C GLN A 396 -8.77 -5.80 9.53
N LEU A 397 -8.30 -7.02 9.77
CA LEU A 397 -8.31 -8.12 8.80
C LEU A 397 -9.72 -8.62 8.52
N THR A 398 -10.56 -8.75 9.56
CA THR A 398 -11.99 -9.12 9.42
C THR A 398 -12.76 -8.08 8.61
N TYR A 399 -12.40 -6.81 8.68
CA TYR A 399 -13.11 -5.75 7.94
C TYR A 399 -12.76 -5.70 6.45
N LEU A 400 -11.48 -5.84 6.06
CA LEU A 400 -11.14 -5.96 4.64
C LEU A 400 -11.71 -7.26 4.06
N ASP A 401 -11.68 -8.36 4.83
CA ASP A 401 -12.32 -9.63 4.48
C ASP A 401 -13.85 -9.44 4.31
N ASN A 402 -14.52 -8.70 5.20
CA ASN A 402 -15.96 -8.41 5.08
C ASN A 402 -16.30 -7.49 3.89
N THR A 403 -15.47 -6.48 3.62
CA THR A 403 -15.62 -5.61 2.43
C THR A 403 -15.45 -6.41 1.15
N LEU A 404 -14.50 -7.35 1.12
CA LEU A 404 -14.23 -8.21 -0.02
C LEU A 404 -15.28 -9.36 -0.16
N ARG A 405 -15.87 -9.83 0.96
CA ARG A 405 -16.96 -10.82 1.01
C ARG A 405 -18.32 -10.26 0.58
N GLN A 406 -18.69 -9.04 0.99
CA GLN A 406 -19.92 -8.39 0.52
C GLN A 406 -19.94 -8.24 -1.01
N VAL A 407 -18.80 -7.89 -1.60
CA VAL A 407 -18.66 -7.72 -3.06
C VAL A 407 -18.66 -9.05 -3.82
N THR A 408 -18.18 -10.15 -3.21
CA THR A 408 -18.32 -11.49 -3.83
C THR A 408 -19.78 -11.97 -3.80
N TYR A 409 -20.55 -11.58 -2.79
CA TYR A 409 -21.97 -11.90 -2.67
C TYR A 409 -22.86 -11.06 -3.62
N GLU A 410 -22.51 -9.80 -3.88
CA GLU A 410 -23.20 -8.95 -4.88
C GLU A 410 -22.96 -9.43 -6.33
N ASN A 411 -21.80 -10.03 -6.62
CA ASN A 411 -21.52 -10.59 -7.94
C ASN A 411 -22.22 -11.93 -8.18
N SER A 412 -22.43 -12.77 -7.15
CA SER A 412 -23.20 -14.02 -7.31
C SER A 412 -24.69 -13.73 -7.53
N THR A 413 -25.24 -12.68 -6.92
CA THR A 413 -26.63 -12.24 -7.16
C THR A 413 -26.81 -11.51 -8.49
N ALA A 414 -25.83 -10.73 -8.95
CA ALA A 414 -25.86 -10.11 -10.28
C ALA A 414 -25.78 -11.12 -11.43
N THR A 415 -25.15 -12.29 -11.21
CA THR A 415 -25.11 -13.37 -12.21
C THR A 415 -26.42 -14.19 -12.26
N LEU A 416 -27.21 -14.18 -11.18
CA LEU A 416 -28.53 -14.81 -11.13
C LEU A 416 -29.66 -13.95 -11.74
N GLN A 417 -29.45 -12.64 -11.90
CA GLN A 417 -30.44 -11.71 -12.48
C GLN A 417 -30.36 -11.55 -14.01
N SER A 418 -29.48 -12.27 -14.72
CA SER A 418 -29.37 -12.20 -16.19
C SER A 418 -30.03 -13.38 -16.94
N SER A 419 -30.81 -14.24 -16.27
CA SER A 419 -31.65 -15.22 -16.96
C SER A 419 -32.84 -14.51 -17.60
N LYS A 420 -32.78 -14.31 -18.93
CA LYS A 420 -33.92 -13.89 -19.76
C LYS A 420 -35.12 -14.82 -19.50
N PRO A 421 -36.36 -14.31 -19.50
CA PRO A 421 -37.53 -15.17 -19.39
C PRO A 421 -37.62 -16.12 -20.60
N PRO A 422 -38.19 -17.32 -20.44
CA PRO A 422 -38.30 -18.28 -21.54
C PRO A 422 -39.21 -17.73 -22.63
N ILE A 423 -38.76 -17.89 -23.88
CA ILE A 423 -39.51 -17.61 -25.09
C ILE A 423 -40.77 -18.50 -25.07
N LYS A 424 -41.96 -17.87 -25.08
CA LYS A 424 -43.22 -18.55 -25.35
C LYS A 424 -43.20 -19.06 -26.80
N VAL A 425 -43.19 -20.38 -26.97
CA VAL A 425 -43.53 -21.03 -28.23
C VAL A 425 -45.03 -20.84 -28.43
N ILE A 426 -45.41 -20.05 -29.45
CA ILE A 426 -46.77 -20.00 -29.97
C ILE A 426 -46.89 -21.14 -30.97
N SER A 427 -47.71 -22.13 -30.65
CA SER A 427 -48.22 -23.11 -31.60
C SER A 427 -49.40 -22.49 -32.34
N GLU A 428 -49.35 -22.46 -33.67
CA GLU A 428 -50.56 -22.39 -34.49
C GLU A 428 -50.49 -23.44 -35.59
N HIS A 429 -51.70 -23.86 -35.97
CA HIS A 429 -52.09 -24.94 -36.85
C HIS A 429 -51.56 -24.86 -38.28
#